data_AF-A0A9E3C6G0-F1
#
_entry.id   AF-A0A9E3C6G0-F1
#
_cell.length_a   1.000
_cell.length_b   1.000
_cell.length_c   1.000
_cell.angle_alpha   90.00
_cell.angle_beta   90.00
_cell.angle_gamma   90.00
#
_symmetry.space_group_name_H-M   'P 1'
#
loop_
_entity.id
_entity.type
_entity.pdbx_description
1 polymer ?
#
loop_
_entity_poly.entity_id
_entity_poly.type
_entity_poly.pdbx_seq_one_letter_code
_entity_poly.pdbx_strand_id
1 'polypeptide(L)'
;MITDDAGLTRLAPEWQALAEDCPTATVFQTWVWNAAWWRHYGRAPGRRLCVLAWRDAPGGPLTGLAPLMTGWWYATPLRRLTFLGVGASDYHDLLARPGREDAVASAFHDWL
;
A
#
# COMPACT_ATOMS: atom_id res chain seq x y z
N MET A 1 5.41 -0.09 -8.88
CA MET A 1 5.88 0.21 -7.51
C MET A 1 6.08 1.71 -7.37
N ILE A 2 5.67 2.28 -6.23
CA ILE A 2 5.78 3.69 -5.87
C ILE A 2 6.66 3.79 -4.63
N THR A 3 7.70 4.61 -4.68
CA THR A 3 8.74 4.67 -3.63
C THR A 3 9.01 6.07 -3.09
N ASP A 4 8.24 7.07 -3.54
CA ASP A 4 8.40 8.46 -3.13
C ASP A 4 7.04 9.15 -2.88
N ASP A 5 7.09 10.28 -2.18
CA ASP A 5 5.91 11.03 -1.77
C ASP A 5 5.14 11.65 -2.95
N ALA A 6 5.82 12.01 -4.04
CA ALA A 6 5.17 12.58 -5.20
C ALA A 6 4.34 11.52 -5.93
N GLY A 7 4.85 10.30 -6.07
CA GLY A 7 4.13 9.15 -6.56
C GLY A 7 2.98 8.74 -5.66
N LEU A 8 3.17 8.75 -4.34
CA LEU A 8 2.10 8.48 -3.38
C LEU A 8 0.95 9.48 -3.51
N THR A 9 1.29 10.76 -3.71
CA THR A 9 0.31 11.84 -3.90
C THR A 9 -0.44 11.69 -5.23
N ARG A 10 0.26 11.37 -6.33
CA ARG A 10 -0.38 11.16 -7.65
C ARG A 10 -1.32 9.95 -7.65
N LEU A 11 -1.06 8.94 -6.84
CA LEU A 11 -1.88 7.74 -6.72
C LEU A 11 -3.20 7.98 -5.95
N ALA A 12 -3.35 9.14 -5.28
CA ALA A 12 -4.49 9.41 -4.39
C ALA A 12 -5.87 9.18 -5.04
N PRO A 13 -6.17 9.73 -6.23
CA PRO A 13 -7.51 9.58 -6.81
C PRO A 13 -7.85 8.12 -7.13
N GLU A 14 -6.88 7.36 -7.63
CA GLU A 14 -7.08 5.97 -8.01
C GLU A 14 -7.18 5.04 -6.80
N TRP A 15 -6.41 5.31 -5.74
CA TRP A 15 -6.53 4.58 -4.49
C TRP A 15 -7.89 4.85 -3.84
N GLN A 16 -8.34 6.11 -3.80
CA GLN A 16 -9.67 6.45 -3.27
C GLN A 16 -10.78 5.69 -4.00
N ALA A 17 -10.77 5.71 -5.34
CA ALA A 17 -11.73 4.95 -6.15
C ALA A 17 -11.66 3.44 -5.87
N LEU A 18 -10.45 2.87 -5.75
CA LEU A 18 -10.28 1.45 -5.42
C LEU A 18 -10.85 1.10 -4.03
N ALA A 19 -10.67 1.98 -3.05
CA ALA A 19 -11.19 1.77 -1.70
C ALA A 19 -12.72 1.89 -1.66
N GLU A 20 -13.31 2.82 -2.43
CA GLU A 20 -14.76 2.95 -2.58
C GLU A 20 -15.39 1.74 -3.27
N ASP A 21 -14.72 1.16 -4.26
CA ASP A 21 -15.15 -0.03 -4.98
C ASP A 21 -15.03 -1.32 -4.15
N CYS A 22 -14.28 -1.31 -3.04
CA CYS A 22 -13.96 -2.48 -2.22
C CYS A 22 -14.89 -2.57 -0.98
N PRO A 23 -15.87 -3.48 -0.94
CA PRO A 23 -16.89 -3.49 0.13
C PRO A 23 -16.34 -3.78 1.53
N THR A 24 -15.15 -4.41 1.60
CA THR A 24 -14.48 -4.77 2.85
C THR A 24 -13.46 -3.72 3.29
N ALA A 25 -13.22 -2.67 2.49
CA ALA A 25 -12.29 -1.62 2.84
C ALA A 25 -12.79 -0.84 4.07
N THR A 26 -11.91 -0.65 5.05
CA THR A 26 -12.16 0.23 6.19
C THR A 26 -11.39 1.54 6.01
N VAL A 27 -11.55 2.48 6.94
CA VAL A 27 -10.78 3.74 6.94
C VAL A 27 -9.26 3.49 6.88
N PHE A 28 -8.77 2.39 7.46
CA PHE A 28 -7.36 2.03 7.51
C PHE A 28 -6.77 1.67 6.14
N GLN A 29 -7.62 1.29 5.19
CA GLN A 29 -7.24 0.98 3.81
C GLN A 29 -7.31 2.22 2.89
N THR A 30 -7.80 3.36 3.37
CA THR A 30 -7.93 4.57 2.53
C THR A 30 -6.59 5.26 2.29
N TRP A 31 -6.48 6.00 1.18
CA TRP A 31 -5.31 6.84 0.91
C TRP A 31 -5.09 7.89 2.00
N VAL A 32 -6.16 8.55 2.45
CA VAL A 32 -6.07 9.65 3.43
C VAL A 32 -5.41 9.17 4.72
N TRP A 33 -5.83 8.01 5.23
CA TRP A 33 -5.25 7.41 6.42
C TRP A 33 -3.77 7.05 6.22
N ASN A 34 -3.45 6.28 5.17
CA ASN A 34 -2.11 5.79 4.93
C ASN A 34 -1.11 6.91 4.61
N ALA A 35 -1.53 7.91 3.84
CA ALA A 35 -0.70 9.08 3.53
C ALA A 35 -0.45 9.94 4.77
N ALA A 36 -1.46 10.14 5.62
CA ALA A 36 -1.29 10.85 6.89
C ALA A 36 -0.34 10.10 7.82
N TRP A 37 -0.51 8.79 7.95
CA TRP A 37 0.37 7.95 8.76
C TRP A 37 1.81 7.96 8.23
N TRP A 38 2.01 7.81 6.93
CA TRP A 38 3.34 7.86 6.31
C TRP A 38 4.03 9.20 6.57
N ARG A 39 3.30 10.30 6.38
CA ARG A 39 3.82 11.66 6.60
C ARG A 39 4.31 11.88 8.03
N HIS A 40 3.57 11.39 9.03
CA HIS A 40 3.82 11.68 10.44
C HIS A 40 4.70 10.64 11.15
N TYR A 41 4.60 9.37 10.76
CA TYR A 41 5.27 8.24 11.43
C TYR A 41 6.16 7.43 10.50
N GLY A 42 5.83 7.35 9.21
CA GLY A 42 6.53 6.51 8.23
C GLY A 42 7.91 7.03 7.84
N ARG A 43 8.14 8.35 7.86
CA ARG A 43 9.38 9.02 7.42
C ARG A 43 10.54 8.99 8.43
N ALA A 44 10.51 8.09 9.41
CA ALA A 44 11.62 7.92 10.34
C ALA A 44 12.89 7.41 9.61
N PRO A 45 14.11 7.73 10.11
CA PRO A 45 15.36 7.26 9.52
C PRO A 45 15.38 5.75 9.28
N GLY A 46 15.90 5.33 8.12
CA GLY A 46 16.00 3.92 7.75
C GLY A 46 14.71 3.30 7.18
N ARG A 47 13.60 4.04 7.13
CA ARG A 47 12.36 3.59 6.45
C ARG A 47 12.27 4.11 5.02
N ARG A 48 11.66 3.33 4.13
CA ARG A 48 11.42 3.69 2.72
C ARG A 48 10.02 3.27 2.30
N LEU A 49 9.33 4.16 1.60
CA LEU A 49 8.01 3.87 1.03
C LEU A 49 8.12 2.76 -0.01
N CYS A 50 7.13 1.87 -0.04
CA CYS A 50 7.02 0.80 -1.03
C CYS A 50 5.54 0.48 -1.27
N VAL A 51 4.87 1.26 -2.11
CA VAL A 51 3.47 0.95 -2.47
C VAL A 51 3.46 0.16 -3.77
N LEU A 52 2.85 -1.02 -3.73
CA LEU A 52 2.60 -1.83 -4.92
C LEU A 52 1.24 -1.48 -5.48
N ALA A 53 1.16 -1.40 -6.80
CA ALA A 53 -0.03 -1.00 -7.53
C ALA A 53 -0.11 -1.90 -8.77
N TRP A 54 -1.23 -2.60 -8.92
CA TRP A 54 -1.46 -3.55 -10.01
C TRP A 54 -2.54 -3.04 -10.94
N ARG A 55 -2.37 -3.35 -12.23
CA ARG A 55 -3.28 -2.99 -13.32
C ARG A 55 -3.30 -4.17 -14.29
N ASP A 56 -4.45 -4.47 -14.88
CA ASP A 56 -4.57 -5.57 -15.86
C ASP A 56 -3.86 -5.26 -17.19
N ALA A 57 -3.76 -3.98 -17.53
CA ALA A 57 -3.12 -3.51 -18.74
C ALA A 57 -2.31 -2.24 -18.45
N PRO A 58 -1.24 -1.97 -19.22
CA PRO A 58 -0.50 -0.71 -19.12
C PRO A 58 -1.44 0.49 -19.31
N GLY A 59 -1.45 1.40 -18.33
CA GLY A 59 -2.35 2.57 -18.33
C GLY A 59 -3.82 2.27 -18.04
N GLY A 60 -4.21 1.01 -17.84
CA GLY A 60 -5.55 0.63 -17.40
C GLY A 60 -5.82 1.05 -15.95
N PRO A 61 -7.06 0.92 -15.44
CA PRO A 61 -7.40 1.33 -14.09
C PRO A 61 -6.67 0.48 -13.03
N LEU A 62 -6.51 1.05 -11.83
CA LEU A 62 -5.93 0.34 -10.68
C LEU A 62 -6.85 -0.81 -10.27
N THR A 63 -6.33 -2.04 -10.26
CA THR A 63 -7.09 -3.25 -9.93
C THR A 63 -6.73 -3.81 -8.55
N GLY A 64 -5.57 -3.43 -8.02
CA GLY A 64 -5.20 -3.70 -6.64
C GLY A 64 -4.04 -2.87 -6.14
N LEU A 65 -3.83 -2.89 -4.83
CA LEU A 65 -2.84 -2.06 -4.15
C LEU A 65 -2.36 -2.71 -2.84
N ALA A 66 -1.06 -2.62 -2.56
CA ALA A 66 -0.49 -2.96 -1.25
C ALA A 66 0.22 -1.74 -0.66
N PRO A 67 -0.27 -1.17 0.45
CA PRO A 67 0.34 0.00 1.06
C PRO A 67 1.47 -0.43 2.00
N LEU A 68 2.70 -0.53 1.49
CA LEU A 68 3.84 -1.05 2.27
C LEU A 68 4.95 -0.01 2.47
N MET A 69 5.87 -0.37 3.36
CA MET A 69 7.15 0.27 3.55
C MET A 69 8.20 -0.78 3.90
N THR A 70 9.46 -0.44 3.68
CA THR A 70 10.60 -1.20 4.21
C THR A 70 11.25 -0.42 5.35
N GLY A 71 11.80 -1.12 6.35
CA GLY A 71 12.53 -0.53 7.47
C GLY A 71 13.61 -1.48 7.98
N TRP A 72 14.54 -1.00 8.81
CA TRP A 72 15.50 -1.89 9.47
C TRP A 72 14.82 -2.77 10.50
N TRP A 73 15.26 -4.04 10.57
CA TRP A 73 14.91 -4.94 11.66
C TRP A 73 15.82 -4.66 12.85
N TYR A 74 15.33 -3.85 13.79
CA TYR A 74 16.12 -3.36 14.93
C TYR A 74 17.46 -2.77 14.48
N ALA A 75 18.55 -3.03 15.21
CA ALA A 75 19.90 -2.57 14.88
C ALA A 75 20.65 -3.54 13.93
N THR A 76 19.93 -4.34 13.14
CA THR A 76 20.53 -5.28 12.18
C THR A 76 20.48 -4.73 10.75
N PRO A 77 21.34 -5.21 9.83
CA PRO A 77 21.26 -4.82 8.42
C PRO A 77 20.04 -5.39 7.69
N LEU A 78 19.26 -6.27 8.32
CA LEU A 78 18.08 -6.89 7.71
C LEU A 78 16.97 -5.86 7.51
N ARG A 79 16.25 -5.98 6.39
CA ARG A 79 15.11 -5.15 6.05
C ARG A 79 13.82 -5.91 6.32
N ARG A 80 12.88 -5.28 7.02
CA ARG A 80 11.52 -5.77 7.19
C ARG A 80 10.61 -5.05 6.22
N LEU A 81 9.75 -5.81 5.54
CA LEU A 81 8.60 -5.28 4.81
C LEU A 81 7.37 -5.28 5.73
N THR A 82 6.67 -4.15 5.78
CA THR A 82 5.48 -3.98 6.63
C THR A 82 4.45 -3.11 5.93
N PHE A 83 3.18 -3.28 6.27
CA PHE A 83 2.15 -2.33 5.86
C PHE A 83 2.37 -0.94 6.48
N LEU A 84 1.94 0.08 5.75
CA LEU A 84 1.68 1.39 6.29
C LEU A 84 0.56 1.28 7.34
N GLY A 85 0.57 2.18 8.34
CA GLY A 85 -0.40 2.12 9.44
C GLY A 85 0.00 1.19 10.58
N VAL A 86 1.10 0.44 10.46
CA VAL A 86 1.51 -0.55 11.48
C VAL A 86 1.59 0.05 12.89
N GLY A 87 0.92 -0.63 13.83
CA GLY A 87 0.83 -0.21 15.24
C GLY A 87 -0.23 0.88 15.51
N ALA A 88 -0.90 1.39 14.48
CA ALA A 88 -1.97 2.38 14.60
C ALA A 88 -3.26 1.97 13.87
N SER A 89 -3.31 0.79 13.26
CA SER A 89 -4.45 0.32 12.47
C SER A 89 -4.76 -1.14 12.79
N ASP A 90 -6.05 -1.46 12.85
CA ASP A 90 -6.54 -2.80 13.17
C ASP A 90 -6.61 -3.71 11.94
N TYR A 91 -6.77 -3.12 10.76
CA TYR A 91 -6.84 -3.84 9.49
C TYR A 91 -5.71 -3.38 8.55
N HIS A 92 -4.91 -4.33 8.09
CA HIS A 92 -3.93 -4.13 7.03
C HIS A 92 -4.14 -5.22 5.98
N ASP A 93 -4.62 -4.83 4.81
CA ASP A 93 -4.88 -5.78 3.73
C ASP A 93 -4.43 -5.21 2.40
N LEU A 94 -4.27 -6.11 1.44
CA LEU A 94 -4.27 -5.75 0.03
C LEU A 94 -5.66 -5.17 -0.30
N LEU A 95 -5.71 -4.03 -0.98
CA LEU A 95 -6.95 -3.63 -1.65
C LEU A 95 -6.99 -4.31 -3.01
N ALA A 96 -8.14 -4.84 -3.37
CA ALA A 96 -8.41 -5.36 -4.69
C ALA A 96 -9.81 -4.92 -5.12
N ARG A 97 -9.98 -4.72 -6.43
CA ARG A 97 -11.33 -4.58 -6.99
C ARG A 97 -12.09 -5.90 -6.81
N PRO A 98 -13.42 -5.84 -6.67
CA PRO A 98 -14.25 -7.04 -6.62
C PRO A 98 -13.97 -7.99 -7.80
N GLY A 99 -13.70 -9.26 -7.51
CA GLY A 99 -13.38 -10.29 -8.49
C GLY A 99 -11.92 -10.31 -8.94
N ARG A 100 -11.04 -9.51 -8.33
CA ARG A 100 -9.58 -9.45 -8.62
C ARG A 100 -8.71 -9.84 -7.43
N GLU A 101 -9.30 -10.28 -6.34
CA GLU A 101 -8.65 -10.64 -5.09
C GLU A 101 -7.55 -11.69 -5.31
N ASP A 102 -7.88 -12.81 -5.97
CA ASP A 102 -6.93 -13.90 -6.24
C ASP A 102 -5.78 -13.46 -7.15
N ALA A 103 -6.08 -12.63 -8.16
CA ALA A 103 -5.09 -12.11 -9.08
C ALA A 103 -4.11 -11.17 -8.37
N VAL A 104 -4.63 -10.30 -7.49
CA VAL A 104 -3.83 -9.37 -6.68
C VAL A 104 -3.01 -10.13 -5.63
N ALA A 105 -3.58 -11.13 -4.97
CA ALA A 105 -2.89 -11.98 -4.02
C ALA A 105 -1.74 -12.77 -4.68
N SER A 106 -2.01 -13.36 -5.85
CA SER A 106 -0.99 -14.08 -6.64
C SER A 106 0.13 -13.14 -7.08
N ALA A 107 -0.22 -11.97 -7.63
CA ALA A 107 0.77 -10.98 -8.05
C ALA A 107 1.58 -10.40 -6.87
N PHE A 108 1.01 -10.35 -5.67
CA PHE A 108 1.74 -9.99 -4.46
C PHE A 108 2.70 -11.10 -4.03
N HIS A 109 2.24 -12.36 -4.03
CA HIS A 109 3.08 -13.52 -3.73
C HIS A 109 4.28 -13.61 -4.67
N ASP A 110 4.07 -13.43 -5.98
CA ASP A 110 5.14 -13.51 -6.99
C ASP A 110 6.18 -12.38 -6.88
N TRP A 111 5.83 -11.30 -6.18
CA TRP A 111 6.73 -10.17 -5.95
C TRP A 111 7.60 -10.34 -4.69
N LEU A 112 7.18 -11.16 -3.71
CA LEU A 112 7.89 -11.40 -2.44
C LEU A 112 9.22 -12.14 -2.64
#